data_AF-A0A7X5D8S0-F1
#
_entry.id   AF-A0A7X5D8S0-F1
#
_cell.length_a   1.000
_cell.length_b   1.000
_cell.length_c   1.000
_cell.angle_alpha   90.00
_cell.angle_beta   90.00
_cell.angle_gamma   90.00
#
_symmetry.space_group_name_H-M   'P 1'
#
loop_
_entity.id
_entity.type
_entity.pdbx_description
1 polymer ?
#
loop_
_entity_poly.entity_id
_entity_poly.type
_entity_poly.pdbx_seq_one_letter_code
_entity_poly.pdbx_strand_id
1 'polypeptide(L)'
;MGDFVIANTCIWEKTLNKKILYCMMQINKKAELWFSKQALSVEEDYNLRQSTLLSNVGEFGFDTSLSECLLFSNRHKGFMKAVSLAFNKVSPVILPEDYGGII
;
A
#
# COMPACT_ATOMS: atom_id res chain seq x y z
N MET A 1 11.59 12.96 15.70
CA MET A 1 11.44 12.25 14.41
C MET A 1 10.70 10.96 14.70
N GLY A 2 9.65 10.62 13.94
CA GLY A 2 8.95 9.35 14.11
C GLY A 2 9.47 8.32 13.10
N ASP A 3 9.69 7.08 13.54
CA ASP A 3 10.04 5.97 12.66
C ASP A 3 8.81 5.59 11.81
N PHE A 4 8.98 5.50 10.49
CA PHE A 4 7.91 5.14 9.55
C PHE A 4 7.97 3.64 9.21
N VAL A 5 6.83 3.05 8.84
CA VAL A 5 6.75 1.65 8.40
C VAL A 5 5.99 1.57 7.09
N ILE A 6 6.61 0.93 6.08
CA ILE A 6 6.00 0.67 4.78
C ILE A 6 5.69 -0.81 4.70
N ALA A 7 4.42 -1.17 4.57
CA ALA A 7 3.99 -2.54 4.37
C ALA A 7 3.62 -2.76 2.90
N ASN A 8 4.48 -3.47 2.16
CA ASN A 8 4.17 -3.95 0.82
C ASN A 8 3.49 -5.31 0.94
N THR A 9 2.17 -5.33 1.18
CA THR A 9 1.42 -6.56 1.42
C THR A 9 0.17 -6.63 0.56
N CYS A 10 -0.17 -7.84 0.12
CA CYS A 10 -1.42 -8.17 -0.56
C CYS A 10 -2.43 -8.67 0.48
N ILE A 11 -3.68 -8.21 0.41
CA ILE A 11 -4.68 -8.56 1.41
C ILE A 11 -5.51 -9.73 0.87
N TRP A 12 -5.44 -10.85 1.58
CA TRP A 12 -6.11 -12.11 1.18
C TRP A 12 -7.43 -12.33 1.94
N GLU A 13 -7.52 -11.85 3.18
CA GLU A 13 -8.70 -12.02 4.03
C GLU A 13 -9.32 -10.65 4.35
N LYS A 14 -10.65 -10.57 4.27
CA LYS A 14 -11.42 -9.36 4.57
C LYS A 14 -11.11 -8.88 5.99
N THR A 15 -10.86 -7.59 6.17
CA THR A 15 -10.52 -6.93 7.46
C THR A 15 -9.16 -7.27 8.09
N LEU A 16 -8.39 -8.21 7.52
CA LEU A 16 -7.07 -8.56 8.05
C LEU A 16 -6.10 -7.38 8.00
N ASN A 17 -6.23 -6.55 6.97
CA ASN A 17 -5.56 -5.25 6.83
C ASN A 17 -5.77 -4.34 8.05
N LYS A 18 -7.02 -4.12 8.47
CA LYS A 18 -7.36 -3.28 9.63
C LYS A 18 -6.77 -3.84 10.92
N LYS A 19 -6.81 -5.17 11.09
CA LYS A 19 -6.21 -5.86 12.25
C LYS A 19 -4.69 -5.67 12.29
N ILE A 20 -4.00 -5.90 11.17
CA ILE A 20 -2.53 -5.73 11.10
C ILE A 20 -2.14 -4.29 11.38
N LEU A 21 -2.79 -3.32 10.73
CA LEU A 21 -2.51 -1.89 10.94
C LEU A 21 -2.78 -1.49 12.39
N TYR A 22 -3.85 -1.99 13.00
CA TYR A 22 -4.15 -1.76 14.40
C TYR A 22 -3.01 -2.29 15.30
N CYS A 23 -2.57 -3.53 15.09
CA CYS A 23 -1.44 -4.11 15.84
C CYS A 23 -0.16 -3.28 15.68
N MET A 24 0.17 -2.84 14.46
CA MET A 24 1.34 -2.00 14.19
C MET A 24 1.24 -0.64 14.90
N MET A 25 0.07 -0.01 14.89
CA MET A 25 -0.16 1.24 15.64
C MET A 25 -0.07 1.06 17.16
N GLN A 26 -0.48 -0.08 17.71
CA GLN A 26 -0.34 -0.33 19.15
C GLN A 26 1.13 -0.36 19.58
N ILE A 27 2.02 -0.88 18.73
CA ILE A 27 3.46 -0.93 18.98
C ILE A 27 4.08 0.47 18.86
N ASN A 28 3.75 1.22 17.80
CA ASN A 28 4.23 2.58 17.62
C ASN A 28 3.12 3.51 17.13
N LYS A 29 2.51 4.24 18.07
CA LYS A 29 1.41 5.20 17.79
C LYS A 29 1.83 6.40 16.95
N LYS A 30 3.14 6.66 16.83
CA LYS A 30 3.68 7.78 16.05
C LYS A 30 4.11 7.36 14.64
N ALA A 31 4.06 6.06 14.32
CA ALA A 31 4.43 5.58 13.00
C ALA A 31 3.41 6.02 11.95
N GLU A 32 3.92 6.51 10.83
CA GLU A 32 3.08 6.67 9.63
C GLU A 32 3.00 5.34 8.90
N LEU A 33 1.77 4.91 8.58
CA LEU A 33 1.50 3.66 7.90
C LEU A 33 1.15 3.89 6.44
N TRP A 34 1.69 3.05 5.57
CA TRP A 34 1.59 3.18 4.13
C TRP A 34 1.37 1.82 3.47
N PHE A 35 0.44 1.75 2.51
CA PHE A 35 0.25 0.61 1.62
C PHE A 35 0.74 0.92 0.21
N SER A 36 1.19 -0.12 -0.49
CA SER A 36 1.40 -0.05 -1.93
C SER A 36 0.08 0.28 -2.66
N LYS A 37 0.21 0.86 -3.86
CA LYS A 37 -0.91 1.04 -4.80
C LYS A 37 -1.47 -0.34 -5.14
N GLN A 38 -2.77 -0.51 -4.86
CA GLN A 38 -3.50 -1.74 -5.09
C GLN A 38 -4.59 -1.52 -6.14
N ALA A 39 -4.83 -2.52 -6.99
CA ALA A 39 -5.97 -2.58 -7.89
C ALA A 39 -7.11 -3.36 -7.24
N LEU A 40 -8.32 -2.86 -7.42
CA LEU A 40 -9.52 -3.61 -7.09
C LEU A 40 -9.88 -4.53 -8.25
N SER A 41 -9.94 -5.84 -8.00
CA SER A 41 -10.32 -6.85 -8.99
C SER A 41 -11.42 -7.74 -8.43
N VAL A 42 -12.33 -8.19 -9.29
CA VAL A 42 -13.31 -9.23 -8.94
C VAL A 42 -12.74 -10.57 -9.39
N GLU A 43 -12.58 -11.50 -8.47
CA GLU A 43 -12.14 -12.87 -8.77
C GLU A 43 -13.31 -13.77 -9.23
N GLU A 44 -12.99 -14.96 -9.73
CA GLU A 44 -13.96 -15.92 -10.30
C GLU A 44 -15.11 -16.26 -9.34
N ASP A 45 -14.87 -16.21 -8.03
CA ASP A 45 -15.87 -16.44 -6.97
C ASP A 45 -16.67 -15.18 -6.55
N TYR A 46 -16.67 -14.13 -7.37
CA TYR A 46 -17.29 -12.82 -7.07
C TYR A 46 -16.69 -12.13 -5.82
N ASN A 47 -15.51 -12.56 -5.40
CA ASN A 47 -14.79 -11.95 -4.31
C ASN A 47 -14.06 -10.70 -4.80
N LEU A 48 -14.32 -9.57 -4.12
CA LEU A 48 -13.56 -8.34 -4.31
C LEU A 48 -12.18 -8.49 -3.66
N ARG A 49 -11.14 -8.37 -4.47
CA ARG A 49 -9.74 -8.48 -4.06
C ARG A 49 -9.01 -7.17 -4.31
N GLN A 50 -8.20 -6.76 -3.34
CA GLN A 50 -7.20 -5.71 -3.53
C GLN A 50 -5.82 -6.35 -3.59
N SER A 51 -5.26 -6.39 -4.79
CA SER A 51 -3.92 -6.89 -5.04
C SER A 51 -3.02 -5.73 -5.43
N THR A 52 -1.71 -5.82 -5.15
CA THR A 52 -0.76 -4.82 -5.65
C THR A 52 -0.94 -4.66 -7.16
N LEU A 53 -1.00 -3.42 -7.64
CA LEU A 53 -1.30 -3.13 -9.04
C LEU A 53 -0.14 -3.63 -9.93
N LEU A 54 -0.31 -4.83 -10.51
CA LEU A 54 0.67 -5.48 -11.38
C LEU A 54 0.46 -5.14 -12.87
N SER A 55 -0.62 -4.45 -13.24
CA SER A 55 -0.82 -3.99 -14.62
C SER A 55 0.20 -2.93 -15.06
N ASN A 56 1.02 -2.45 -14.13
CA ASN A 56 2.11 -1.50 -14.36
C ASN A 56 3.43 -2.05 -13.79
N VAL A 57 3.69 -3.35 -14.03
CA VAL A 57 4.97 -3.99 -13.70
C VAL A 57 6.07 -3.35 -14.52
N GLY A 58 7.06 -2.79 -13.83
CA GLY A 58 8.35 -2.45 -14.43
C GLY A 58 9.36 -3.57 -14.22
N GLU A 59 10.33 -3.70 -15.12
CA GLU A 59 11.44 -4.64 -14.96
C GLU A 59 12.70 -3.93 -14.48
N PHE A 60 13.13 -4.24 -13.25
CA PHE A 60 14.47 -3.93 -12.74
C PHE A 60 15.30 -5.22 -12.62
N GLY A 61 15.13 -6.15 -13.56
CA GLY A 61 15.69 -7.52 -13.49
C GLY A 61 14.84 -8.51 -12.69
N PHE A 62 13.70 -8.07 -12.16
CA PHE A 62 12.61 -8.86 -11.58
C PHE A 62 11.33 -8.01 -11.61
N ASP A 63 10.16 -8.65 -11.48
CA ASP A 63 8.87 -7.95 -11.46
C ASP A 63 8.79 -6.98 -10.28
N THR A 64 8.56 -5.70 -10.56
CA THR A 64 8.39 -4.66 -9.54
C THR A 64 6.99 -4.06 -9.58
N SER A 65 6.45 -3.73 -8.41
CA SER A 65 5.15 -3.10 -8.28
C SER A 65 5.17 -1.64 -8.76
N LEU A 66 4.01 -1.11 -9.14
CA LEU A 66 3.85 0.32 -9.46
C LEU A 66 4.42 1.24 -8.36
N SER A 67 4.25 0.86 -7.10
CA SER A 67 4.74 1.67 -5.97
C SER A 67 6.26 1.75 -5.96
N GLU A 68 6.95 0.65 -6.25
CA GLU A 68 8.41 0.61 -6.33
C GLU A 68 8.92 1.42 -7.52
N CYS A 69 8.29 1.29 -8.70
CA CYS A 69 8.61 2.11 -9.87
C CYS A 69 8.43 3.61 -9.58
N LEU A 70 7.33 4.00 -8.93
CA LEU A 70 7.07 5.39 -8.56
C LEU A 70 8.07 5.90 -7.52
N LEU A 71 8.42 5.08 -6.52
CA LEU A 71 9.38 5.45 -5.48
C LEU A 71 10.75 5.71 -6.12
N PHE A 72 11.22 4.80 -6.98
CA PHE A 72 12.49 4.93 -7.67
C PHE A 72 12.52 6.15 -8.61
N SER A 73 11.46 6.35 -9.40
CA SER A 73 11.36 7.46 -10.35
C SER A 73 11.37 8.83 -9.65
N ASN A 74 10.82 8.90 -8.44
CA ASN A 74 10.75 10.12 -7.63
C ASN A 74 11.86 10.24 -6.58
N ARG A 75 12.85 9.33 -6.54
CA ARG A 75 13.91 9.30 -5.52
C ARG A 75 14.68 10.61 -5.37
N HIS A 76 14.82 11.36 -6.46
CA HIS A 76 15.50 12.66 -6.49
C HIS A 76 14.74 13.77 -5.76
N LYS A 77 13.47 13.56 -5.40
CA LYS A 77 12.61 14.56 -4.73
C LYS A 77 12.70 14.55 -3.20
N GLY A 78 13.55 13.69 -2.64
CA GLY A 78 13.65 13.43 -1.21
C GLY A 78 12.72 12.30 -0.76
N PHE A 79 13.15 11.56 0.27
CA PHE A 79 12.55 10.28 0.65
C PHE A 79 11.05 10.37 0.94
N MET A 80 10.62 11.22 1.87
CA MET A 80 9.20 11.30 2.26
C MET A 80 8.30 11.78 1.12
N LYS A 81 8.81 12.65 0.25
CA LYS A 81 8.07 13.11 -0.94
C LYS A 81 7.94 12.00 -1.98
N ALA A 82 8.96 11.17 -2.14
CA ALA A 82 8.90 9.99 -2.99
C ALA A 82 7.90 8.95 -2.43
N VAL A 83 7.92 8.70 -1.11
CA VAL A 83 6.96 7.81 -0.44
C VAL A 83 5.52 8.29 -0.62
N SER A 84 5.25 9.59 -0.42
CA SER A 84 3.88 10.12 -0.55
C SER A 84 3.32 10.04 -1.97
N LEU A 85 4.18 10.02 -2.99
CA LEU A 85 3.78 9.85 -4.38
C LEU A 85 3.58 8.37 -4.74
N ALA A 86 4.41 7.50 -4.17
CA ALA A 86 4.46 6.08 -4.49
C ALA A 86 3.44 5.23 -3.73
N PHE A 87 3.10 5.59 -2.50
CA PHE A 87 2.28 4.79 -1.60
C PHE A 87 1.03 5.53 -1.15
N ASN A 88 0.05 4.79 -0.65
CA ASN A 88 -1.15 5.34 -0.02
C ASN A 88 -0.95 5.42 1.48
N LYS A 89 -1.10 6.60 2.06
CA LYS A 89 -1.15 6.75 3.51
C LYS A 89 -2.43 6.11 4.03
N VAL A 90 -2.33 5.28 5.07
CA VAL A 90 -3.47 4.53 5.61
C VAL A 90 -3.57 4.66 7.12
N SER A 91 -4.75 4.31 7.65
CA SER A 91 -4.98 4.16 9.08
C SER A 91 -5.81 2.90 9.35
N PRO A 92 -5.78 2.34 10.56
CA PRO A 92 -6.62 1.19 10.92
C PRO A 92 -8.12 1.51 10.91
N VAL A 93 -8.48 2.80 10.97
CA VAL A 93 -9.87 3.26 11.05
C VAL A 93 -10.45 3.49 9.66
N ILE A 94 -9.65 4.09 8.78
CA ILE A 94 -10.05 4.50 7.43
C ILE A 94 -9.04 3.96 6.42
N LEU A 95 -9.52 3.13 5.52
CA LEU A 95 -8.77 2.58 4.40
C LEU A 95 -9.27 3.11 3.05
N PRO A 96 -8.42 3.13 2.01
CA PRO A 96 -8.84 3.53 0.67
C PRO A 96 -9.99 2.68 0.10
N GLU A 97 -10.08 1.40 0.48
CA GLU A 97 -11.19 0.51 0.13
C GLU A 97 -12.54 0.97 0.70
N ASP A 98 -12.55 1.65 1.84
CA ASP A 98 -13.77 2.15 2.48
C ASP A 98 -14.43 3.29 1.64
N TYR A 99 -13.71 3.84 0.66
CA TYR A 99 -14.20 4.85 -0.29
C TYR A 99 -14.42 4.32 -1.72
N GLY A 100 -14.45 2.99 -1.91
CA GLY A 100 -14.62 2.37 -3.23
C GLY A 100 -13.31 2.00 -3.94
N GLY A 101 -12.18 2.06 -3.23
CA GLY A 101 -10.85 1.81 -3.81
C GLY A 101 -10.28 3.02 -4.53
N ILE A 102 -8.99 2.96 -4.87
CA ILE A 102 -8.36 3.96 -5.75
C ILE A 102 -8.50 3.43 -7.17
N ILE A 103 -9.18 4.20 -8.01
CA ILE A 103 -9.23 4.02 -9.48
C ILE A 103 -7.87 4.41 -10.05
#